data_AF-A0A859IH52-F1
#
_entry.id   AF-A0A859IH52-F1
#
_cell.length_a   1.000
_cell.length_b   1.000
_cell.length_c   1.000
_cell.angle_alpha   90.00
_cell.angle_beta   90.00
_cell.angle_gamma   90.00
#
_symmetry.space_group_name_H-M   'P 1'
#
loop_
_entity.id
_entity.type
_entity.pdbx_description
1 polymer ?
#
loop_
_entity_poly.entity_id
_entity_poly.type
_entity_poly.pdbx_seq_one_letter_code
_entity_poly.pdbx_strand_id
1 'polypeptide(L)'
;MFGYKTKKQLLAEGYTHYGSLWGVPCYIGDVESESPAIATANFIPQWFLDVANCIVFTMHDLVNMNNTDAEPLMFTIVLKKPIEE
;
A
#
# COMPACT_ATOMS: atom_id res chain seq x y z
N MET A 1 -8.93 -14.04 1.30
CA MET A 1 -10.39 -13.94 1.16
C MET A 1 -10.69 -13.43 -0.25
N PHE A 2 -11.13 -14.30 -1.16
CA PHE A 2 -11.57 -13.89 -2.50
C PHE A 2 -13.01 -13.37 -2.38
N GLY A 3 -13.14 -12.09 -2.05
CA GLY A 3 -14.41 -11.42 -1.93
C GLY A 3 -14.23 -9.97 -2.35
N TYR A 4 -15.08 -9.52 -3.27
CA TYR A 4 -15.09 -8.14 -3.68
C TYR A 4 -15.66 -7.32 -2.53
N LYS A 5 -14.86 -6.41 -1.99
CA LYS A 5 -15.36 -5.45 -1.02
C LYS A 5 -16.16 -4.40 -1.75
N THR A 6 -17.37 -4.15 -1.26
CA THR A 6 -18.20 -3.02 -1.69
C THR A 6 -17.68 -1.72 -1.06
N LYS A 7 -18.05 -0.57 -1.63
CA LYS A 7 -17.68 0.74 -1.05
C LYS A 7 -18.10 0.89 0.41
N LYS A 8 -19.31 0.45 0.76
CA LYS A 8 -19.83 0.49 2.14
C LYS A 8 -18.99 -0.34 3.11
N GLN A 9 -18.53 -1.52 2.69
CA GLN A 9 -17.64 -2.35 3.50
C GLN A 9 -16.27 -1.69 3.66
N LEU A 10 -15.70 -1.12 2.60
CA LEU A 10 -14.42 -0.41 2.66
C LEU A 10 -14.47 0.76 3.64
N LEU A 11 -15.52 1.58 3.57
CA LEU A 11 -15.74 2.69 4.50
C LEU A 11 -15.92 2.20 5.94
N ALA A 12 -16.70 1.14 6.15
CA ALA A 12 -16.90 0.54 7.48
C ALA A 12 -15.62 -0.04 8.09
N GLU A 13 -14.68 -0.49 7.25
CA GLU A 13 -13.35 -0.97 7.65
C GLU A 13 -12.31 0.17 7.80
N GLY A 14 -12.70 1.43 7.52
CA GLY A 14 -11.83 2.60 7.70
C GLY A 14 -11.01 3.01 6.48
N TYR A 15 -11.22 2.40 5.31
CA TYR A 15 -10.58 2.83 4.07
C TYR A 15 -11.30 4.03 3.48
N THR A 16 -10.55 5.09 3.17
CA THR A 16 -11.10 6.37 2.71
C THR A 16 -10.72 6.72 1.28
N HIS A 17 -9.65 6.12 0.74
CA HIS A 17 -9.13 6.44 -0.58
C HIS A 17 -8.82 5.18 -1.40
N TYR A 18 -9.00 5.30 -2.71
CA TYR A 18 -8.32 4.45 -3.68
C TYR A 18 -6.93 5.02 -3.94
N GLY A 19 -5.94 4.14 -4.09
CA GLY A 19 -4.59 4.56 -4.46
C GLY A 19 -3.72 3.43 -4.97
N SER A 20 -2.42 3.59 -4.79
CA SER A 20 -1.42 2.63 -5.22
C SER A 20 -0.19 2.67 -4.32
N LEU A 21 0.37 1.48 -4.04
CA LEU A 21 1.67 1.30 -3.41
C LEU A 21 2.52 0.42 -4.33
N TRP A 22 3.73 0.86 -4.69
CA TRP A 22 4.61 0.18 -5.68
C TRP A 22 3.96 -0.07 -7.05
N GLY A 23 2.99 0.76 -7.44
CA GLY A 23 2.18 0.56 -8.64
C GLY A 23 1.05 -0.45 -8.48
N VAL A 24 0.94 -1.13 -7.33
CA VAL A 24 -0.13 -2.06 -7.00
C VAL A 24 -1.36 -1.28 -6.53
N PRO A 25 -2.53 -1.44 -7.16
CA PRO A 25 -3.77 -0.83 -6.70
C PRO A 25 -4.15 -1.25 -5.27
N CYS A 26 -4.44 -0.26 -4.42
CA CYS A 26 -4.75 -0.45 -3.01
C CYS A 26 -5.94 0.40 -2.55
N TYR A 27 -6.57 -0.04 -1.47
CA TYR A 27 -7.42 0.79 -0.60
C TYR A 27 -6.57 1.34 0.52
N ILE A 28 -6.73 2.62 0.83
CA ILE A 28 -5.91 3.34 1.81
C ILE A 28 -6.85 4.01 2.81
N GLY A 29 -6.60 3.74 4.08
CA GLY A 29 -7.24 4.38 5.22
C GLY A 29 -6.21 5.14 6.03
N ASP A 30 -6.70 6.00 6.92
CA ASP A 30 -5.88 6.74 7.89
C ASP A 30 -4.68 7.47 7.25
N VAL A 31 -4.95 8.21 6.17
CA VAL A 31 -3.91 8.80 5.29
C VAL A 31 -3.01 9.84 5.98
N GLU A 32 -3.50 10.47 7.06
CA GLU A 32 -2.75 11.47 7.84
C GLU A 32 -1.93 10.84 8.97
N SER A 33 -2.03 9.52 9.17
CA SER A 33 -1.30 8.78 10.19
C SER A 33 0.09 8.41 9.71
N GLU A 34 1.02 8.26 10.66
CA GLU A 34 2.36 7.72 10.41
C GLU A 34 2.31 6.25 9.93
N SER A 35 1.20 5.55 10.16
CA SER A 35 0.98 4.17 9.71
C SER A 35 -0.37 4.04 9.00
N PRO A 36 -0.47 4.48 7.73
CA PRO A 36 -1.71 4.39 6.99
C PRO A 36 -2.11 2.93 6.77
N ALA A 37 -3.41 2.66 6.85
CA ALA A 37 -3.95 1.33 6.62
C ALA A 37 -3.97 1.03 5.12
N ILE A 38 -3.31 -0.04 4.68
CA ILE A 38 -3.20 -0.41 3.25
C ILE A 38 -3.68 -1.85 3.06
N ALA A 39 -4.62 -2.03 2.14
CA ALA A 39 -5.02 -3.34 1.65
C ALA A 39 -5.00 -3.37 0.12
N THR A 40 -4.73 -4.52 -0.47
CA THR A 40 -4.83 -4.66 -1.93
C THR A 40 -6.25 -4.44 -2.41
N ALA A 41 -6.39 -3.82 -3.59
CA ALA A 41 -7.69 -3.65 -4.22
C ALA A 41 -8.32 -5.01 -4.57
N ASN A 42 -9.63 -5.02 -4.80
CA ASN A 42 -10.35 -6.20 -5.30
C ASN A 42 -9.59 -6.85 -6.47
N PHE A 43 -9.70 -8.19 -6.58
CA PHE A 43 -8.99 -9.04 -7.53
C PHE A 43 -7.48 -9.21 -7.34
N ILE A 44 -6.84 -8.37 -6.53
CA ILE A 44 -5.41 -8.50 -6.25
C ILE A 44 -5.24 -9.22 -4.92
N PRO A 45 -4.66 -10.44 -4.90
CA PRO A 45 -4.36 -11.11 -3.65
C PRO A 45 -3.34 -10.33 -2.82
N GLN A 46 -3.51 -10.32 -1.49
CA GLN A 46 -2.62 -9.60 -0.58
C GLN A 46 -1.14 -10.00 -0.75
N TRP A 47 -0.87 -11.28 -1.01
CA TRP A 47 0.50 -11.79 -1.22
C TRP A 47 1.23 -11.07 -2.37
N PHE A 48 0.51 -10.51 -3.34
CA PHE A 48 1.12 -9.76 -4.43
C PHE A 48 1.84 -8.50 -3.90
N LEU A 49 1.22 -7.81 -2.94
CA LEU A 49 1.83 -6.67 -2.28
C LEU A 49 2.96 -7.10 -1.34
N ASP A 50 2.84 -8.26 -0.68
CA ASP A 50 3.89 -8.81 0.18
C ASP A 50 5.16 -9.13 -0.64
N VAL A 51 5.00 -9.70 -1.85
CA VAL A 51 6.10 -9.94 -2.79
C VAL A 51 6.68 -8.63 -3.31
N ALA A 52 5.85 -7.65 -3.68
CA ALA A 52 6.32 -6.35 -4.13
C ALA A 52 7.14 -5.64 -3.04
N ASN A 53 6.68 -5.66 -1.79
CA ASN A 53 7.44 -5.16 -0.64
C ASN A 53 8.79 -5.86 -0.53
N CYS A 54 8.80 -7.19 -0.53
CA CYS A 54 10.02 -7.97 -0.41
C CYS A 54 11.05 -7.60 -1.50
N ILE A 55 10.62 -7.49 -2.76
CA ILE A 55 11.51 -7.13 -3.87
C ILE A 55 12.06 -5.71 -3.68
N VAL A 56 11.20 -4.73 -3.41
CA VAL A 56 11.63 -3.32 -3.34
C VAL A 56 12.60 -3.10 -2.18
N PHE A 57 12.31 -3.64 -0.99
CA PHE A 57 13.21 -3.53 0.16
C PHE A 57 14.53 -4.27 -0.08
N THR A 58 14.48 -5.50 -0.62
CA THR A 58 15.71 -6.25 -0.93
C THR A 58 16.58 -5.49 -1.93
N MET A 59 15.98 -4.92 -2.98
CA MET A 59 16.73 -4.13 -3.97
C MET A 59 17.33 -2.86 -3.38
N HIS A 60 16.59 -2.17 -2.51
CA HIS A 60 17.09 -1.00 -1.80
C HIS A 60 18.30 -1.34 -0.93
N ASP A 61 18.21 -2.42 -0.14
CA ASP A 61 19.27 -2.86 0.74
C ASP A 61 20.52 -3.30 -0.03
N LEU A 62 20.33 -3.97 -1.18
CA LEU A 62 21.45 -4.36 -2.05
C LEU A 62 22.16 -3.14 -2.66
N VAL A 63 21.40 -2.12 -3.11
CA VAL A 63 21.97 -0.90 -3.69
C VAL A 63 22.71 -0.08 -2.62
N ASN A 64 22.19 -0.05 -1.40
CA ASN A 64 22.73 0.75 -0.31
C ASN A 64 23.60 -0.05 0.68
N MET A 65 23.96 -1.29 0.35
CA MET A 65 24.65 -2.22 1.27
C MET A 65 25.92 -1.64 1.90
N ASN A 66 26.64 -0.77 1.17
CA ASN A 66 27.89 -0.15 1.63
C ASN A 66 27.75 1.36 1.85
N ASN A 67 26.52 1.90 1.87
CA ASN A 67 26.24 3.31 2.07
C ASN A 67 25.76 3.54 3.50
N THR A 68 26.66 3.98 4.38
CA THR A 68 26.38 4.22 5.80
C THR A 68 25.40 5.38 6.04
N ASP A 69 25.25 6.28 5.06
CA ASP A 69 24.35 7.44 5.12
C ASP A 69 23.01 7.17 4.40
N ALA A 70 22.74 5.93 3.99
CA ALA A 70 21.50 5.59 3.31
C ALA A 70 20.30 5.77 4.26
N GLU A 71 19.37 6.63 3.85
CA GLU A 71 18.08 6.76 4.53
C GLU A 71 17.23 5.50 4.29
N PRO A 72 16.40 5.10 5.27
CA PRO A 72 15.46 4.01 5.07
C PRO A 72 14.51 4.33 3.92
N LEU A 73 14.13 3.30 3.16
CA LEU A 73 13.23 3.46 2.03
C LEU A 73 11.88 4.03 2.47
N MET A 74 11.67 5.33 2.23
CA MET A 74 10.38 5.99 2.40
C MET A 74 9.44 5.54 1.28
N PHE A 75 8.33 4.91 1.63
CA PHE A 75 7.34 4.47 0.63
C PHE A 75 6.44 5.64 0.22
N THR A 76 6.30 5.85 -1.10
CA THR A 76 5.35 6.84 -1.62
C THR A 76 4.02 6.17 -1.92
N ILE A 77 3.01 6.45 -1.11
CA ILE A 77 1.64 6.06 -1.38
C ILE A 77 1.03 7.08 -2.35
N VAL A 78 0.52 6.61 -3.48
CA VAL A 78 -0.17 7.48 -4.44
C VAL A 78 -1.67 7.45 -4.17
N LEU A 79 -2.19 8.53 -3.59
CA LEU A 79 -3.63 8.75 -3.44
C LEU A 79 -4.24 9.12 -4.78
N LYS A 80 -5.35 8.46 -5.17
CA LYS A 80 -6.02 8.72 -6.45
C LYS A 80 -7.36 9.42 -6.28
N LYS A 81 -8.33 8.76 -5.62
CA LYS A 81 -9.69 9.27 -5.47
C LYS A 81 -10.26 8.86 -4.12
N PRO A 82 -11.10 9.70 -3.48
CA PRO A 82 -11.82 9.30 -2.28
C PRO A 82 -12.83 8.19 -2.59
N ILE A 83 -13.15 7.39 -1.58
CA ILE A 83 -14.24 6.40 -1.62
C ILE A 83 -15.53 7.14 -1.21
N GLU A 84 -16.32 7.53 -2.20
CA GLU A 84 -17.64 8.16 -1.98
C GLU A 84 -18.73 7.10 -1.78
N GLU A 85 -19.67 7.35 -0.84
CA GLU A 85 -20.83 6.49 -0.55
C GLU A 85 -21.72 6.18 -1.76
#